data_AF-A0A2G4JM72-F1
#
_entry.id   AF-A0A2G4JM72-F1
#
_cell.length_a   1.000
_cell.length_b   1.000
_cell.length_c   1.000
_cell.angle_alpha   90.00
_cell.angle_beta   90.00
_cell.angle_gamma   90.00
#
_symmetry.space_group_name_H-M   'P 1'
#
loop_
_entity.id
_entity.type
_entity.pdbx_description
1 polymer ?
#
loop_
_entity_poly.entity_id
_entity_poly.type
_entity_poly.pdbx_seq_one_letter_code
_entity_poly.pdbx_strand_id
1 'polypeptide(L)' 'MAGEDSRELLHRLNNQLGVILAHAELLETKAQDASQRARASQVVSAALQAMAVSRELRETVADPK' A
#
# COMPACT_ATOMS: atom_id res chain seq x y z
N MET A 1 19.24 12.12 17.91
CA MET A 1 18.26 11.04 17.68
C MET A 1 17.18 11.58 16.75
N ALA A 2 17.19 11.25 15.45
CA ALA A 2 16.15 11.66 14.49
C ALA A 2 16.21 10.94 13.12
N GLY A 3 17.28 10.19 12.82
CA GLY A 3 17.47 9.56 11.50
C GLY A 3 16.94 8.13 11.36
N GLU A 4 16.69 7.42 12.46
CA GLU A 4 16.19 6.03 12.43
C GLU A 4 14.67 5.94 12.20
N ASP A 5 13.89 7.00 12.49
CA ASP A 5 12.42 6.89 12.46
C ASP A 5 11.82 6.82 11.05
N SER A 6 12.21 7.69 10.12
CA SER A 6 11.44 7.85 8.87
C SER A 6 11.61 6.69 7.89
N ARG A 7 12.82 6.14 7.75
CA ARG A 7 13.08 4.99 6.87
C ARG A 7 12.40 3.73 7.38
N GLU A 8 12.48 3.48 8.69
CA GLU A 8 11.82 2.32 9.30
C GLU A 8 10.30 2.43 9.24
N LEU A 9 9.74 3.62 9.51
CA LEU A 9 8.30 3.87 9.37
C LEU A 9 7.82 3.65 7.93
N LEU A 10 8.56 4.13 6.92
CA LEU A 10 8.22 3.92 5.51
C LEU A 10 8.35 2.45 5.09
N HIS A 11 9.32 1.71 5.64
CA HIS A 11 9.39 0.26 5.44
C HIS A 11 8.14 -0.42 6.02
N ARG A 12 7.80 -0.12 7.28
CA ARG A 12 6.63 -0.69 7.96
C ARG A 12 5.34 -0.35 7.23
N LEU A 13 5.19 0.89 6.76
CA LEU A 13 4.07 1.33 5.94
C LEU A 13 3.96 0.51 4.65
N ASN A 14 5.05 0.38 3.89
CA ASN A 14 5.05 -0.41 2.66
C ASN A 14 4.71 -1.88 2.91
N ASN A 15 5.18 -2.46 4.02
CA ASN A 15 4.84 -3.82 4.40
C ASN A 15 3.33 -3.97 4.67
N GLN A 16 2.72 -3.03 5.41
CA GLN A 16 1.27 -3.04 5.66
C GLN A 16 0.46 -2.86 4.38
N LEU A 17 0.91 -1.97 3.48
CA LEU A 17 0.28 -1.80 2.17
C LEU A 17 0.35 -3.06 1.32
N GLY A 18 1.48 -3.79 1.35
CA GLY A 18 1.62 -5.08 0.67
C GLY A 18 0.66 -6.15 1.20
N VAL A 19 0.48 -6.22 2.53
CA VAL A 19 -0.51 -7.13 3.16
C VAL A 19 -1.93 -6.76 2.75
N ILE A 20 -2.28 -5.48 2.77
CA ILE A 20 -3.60 -5.00 2.32
C ILE A 20 -3.84 -5.34 0.85
N LEU A 21 -2.85 -5.12 -0.02
CA LEU A 21 -2.95 -5.45 -1.44
C LEU A 21 -3.20 -6.95 -1.64
N ALA A 22 -2.42 -7.82 -1.01
CA ALA A 22 -2.59 -9.27 -1.12
C ALA A 22 -3.98 -9.74 -0.64
N HIS A 23 -4.50 -9.14 0.43
CA HIS A 23 -5.87 -9.42 0.89
C HIS A 23 -6.92 -8.93 -0.11
N ALA A 24 -6.74 -7.75 -0.69
CA ALA A 24 -7.67 -7.20 -1.68
C ALA A 24 -7.70 -8.04 -2.95
N GLU A 25 -6.55 -8.48 -3.45
CA GLU A 25 -6.44 -9.39 -4.61
C GLU A 25 -7.10 -10.75 -4.31
N LEU A 26 -6.92 -11.27 -3.10
CA LEU A 26 -7.57 -12.51 -2.67
C LEU A 26 -9.09 -12.36 -2.60
N LEU A 27 -9.59 -11.23 -2.09
CA LEU A 27 -11.02 -10.91 -2.06
C LEU A 27 -11.59 -10.79 -3.47
N GLU A 28 -10.88 -10.13 -4.39
CA GLU A 28 -11.28 -9.98 -5.78
C GLU A 28 -11.36 -11.35 -6.47
N THR A 29 -10.37 -12.20 -6.25
CA THR A 29 -10.30 -13.56 -6.79
C THR A 29 -11.43 -14.45 -6.25
N LYS A 30 -11.79 -14.29 -4.98
CA LYS A 30 -12.82 -15.09 -4.30
C LYS A 30 -14.22 -14.47 -4.33
N ALA A 31 -14.40 -13.33 -4.99
CA ALA A 31 -15.67 -12.62 -5.01
C ALA A 31 -16.78 -13.46 -5.65
N GLN A 32 -17.88 -13.63 -4.91
CA GLN A 32 -19.03 -14.45 -5.35
C GLN A 32 -19.94 -13.73 -6.34
N ASP A 33 -19.90 -12.40 -6.37
CA ASP A 33 -20.70 -11.58 -7.26
C ASP A 33 -19.90 -10.38 -7.81
N ALA A 34 -20.46 -9.72 -8.81
CA ALA A 34 -19.82 -8.60 -9.50
C ALA A 34 -19.64 -7.36 -8.60
N SER A 35 -20.53 -7.15 -7.62
CA SER A 35 -20.45 -6.02 -6.69
C SER A 35 -19.28 -6.20 -5.70
N GLN A 36 -19.16 -7.39 -5.12
CA GLN A 36 -18.02 -7.75 -4.28
C GLN A 36 -16.70 -7.63 -5.04
N ARG A 37 -16.66 -8.12 -6.28
CA ARG A 37 -15.47 -8.02 -7.14
C ARG A 37 -15.11 -6.56 -7.39
N ALA A 38 -16.06 -5.73 -7.82
CA ALA A 38 -15.84 -4.32 -8.08
C ALA A 38 -15.32 -3.58 -6.83
N ARG A 39 -15.86 -3.90 -5.64
CA ARG A 39 -15.38 -3.32 -4.39
C ARG A 39 -13.96 -3.78 -4.07
N ALA A 40 -13.62 -5.04 -4.28
CA ALA A 40 -12.26 -5.54 -4.10
C ALA A 40 -11.28 -4.89 -5.08
N SER A 41 -11.64 -4.76 -6.37
CA SER A 41 -10.84 -4.05 -7.37
C SER A 41 -10.58 -2.59 -6.97
N GLN A 42 -11.55 -1.90 -6.38
CA GLN A 42 -11.36 -0.54 -5.84
C GLN A 42 -10.31 -0.52 -4.72
N VAL A 43 -10.33 -1.50 -3.82
CA VAL A 43 -9.33 -1.61 -2.75
C VAL A 43 -7.94 -1.92 -3.31
N VAL A 44 -7.85 -2.82 -4.30
CA VAL A 44 -6.59 -3.09 -5.03
C VAL A 44 -6.04 -1.80 -5.63
N SER A 45 -6.87 -1.06 -6.37
CA SER A 45 -6.46 0.21 -6.98
C SER A 45 -6.01 1.25 -5.94
N ALA A 46 -6.71 1.36 -4.81
CA ALA A 46 -6.35 2.28 -3.75
C ALA A 46 -5.03 1.88 -3.07
N ALA A 47 -4.79 0.58 -2.84
CA ALA A 47 -3.55 0.08 -2.27
C ALA A 47 -2.35 0.38 -3.18
N LEU A 48 -2.49 0.17 -4.50
CA LEU A 48 -1.46 0.50 -5.48
C LEU A 48 -1.15 2.00 -5.49
N GLN A 49 -2.17 2.86 -5.45
CA GLN A 49 -1.98 4.32 -5.35
C GLN A 49 -1.24 4.71 -4.05
N ALA A 50 -1.63 4.12 -2.91
CA ALA A 50 -0.97 4.38 -1.64
C ALA A 50 0.50 3.93 -1.64
N MET A 51 0.83 2.81 -2.31
CA MET A 51 2.21 2.36 -2.48
C MET A 51 3.02 3.32 -3.35
N ALA A 52 2.42 3.91 -4.39
CA ALA A 52 3.07 4.94 -5.20
C ALA A 52 3.40 6.19 -4.35
N VAL A 53 2.43 6.67 -3.57
CA VAL A 53 2.66 7.79 -2.63
C VAL A 53 3.75 7.46 -1.60
N SER A 54 3.74 6.24 -1.05
CA SER A 54 4.78 5.79 -0.10
C SER A 54 6.17 5.76 -0.73
N ARG A 55 6.29 5.45 -2.02
CA ARG A 55 7.54 5.54 -2.77
C ARG A 55 8.00 6.99 -2.94
N GLU A 56 7.09 7.89 -3.32
CA GLU A 56 7.39 9.33 -3.43
C GLU A 56 7.81 9.93 -2.09
N LEU A 57 7.17 9.52 -0.98
CA LEU A 57 7.56 9.92 0.38
C LEU A 57 8.97 9.45 0.74
N ARG A 58 9.36 8.24 0.31
CA ARG A 58 10.74 7.76 0.52
C ARG A 58 11.76 8.62 -0.22
N GLU A 59 11.46 9.05 -1.43
CA GLU A 59 12.35 9.87 -2.26
C GLU A 59 12.47 11.32 -1.75
N THR A 60 11.47 11.81 -1.03
CA THR A 60 11.41 13.21 -0.55
C THR A 60 11.77 13.38 0.93
N VAL A 61 11.45 12.39 1.77
CA VAL A 61 11.58 12.47 3.24
C VAL A 61 12.77 11.67 3.77
N ALA A 62 13.02 10.48 3.22
CA ALA A 62 14.05 9.57 3.74
C ALA A 62 15.43 9.76 3.09
N ASP A 63 15.51 10.48 1.97
CA ASP A 63 16.75 10.81 1.28
C ASP A 63 16.66 12.22 0.67
N PRO A 64 16.61 13.29 1.50
CA PRO A 64 16.60 14.65 0.99
C PRO A 64 17.92 14.91 0.26
N LYS A 65 17.82 15.28 -1.02
CA LYS A 65 18.95 15.75 -1.82
C LYS A 65 19.53 17.05 -1.26
#